data_AF-A0A961GXD4-F1
#
_entry.id   AF-A0A961GXD4-F1
#
_cell.length_a   1.000
_cell.length_b   1.000
_cell.length_c   1.000
_cell.angle_alpha   90.00
_cell.angle_beta   90.00
_cell.angle_gamma   90.00
#
_symmetry.space_group_name_H-M   'P 1'
#
loop_
_entity.id
_entity.type
_entity.pdbx_description
1 polymer ?
#
loop_
_entity_poly.entity_id
_entity_poly.type
_entity_poly.pdbx_seq_one_letter_code
_entity_poly.pdbx_strand_id
1 'polypeptide(L)'
;RKAKEQVTHSLVYAYNDRRKKKGDFRRLWIQRINAGARANGLTYNRFIQGLALAGVEVDRRMLSELATNEPAAFASLVEVAKQALPADTSAPKPAEAPAAEKPAAKKAPAKKAAAEKPAAEKAEKPAAKKAPAKKATEEAAE
;
A
#
# COMPACT_ATOMS: atom_id res chain seq x y z
N ARG A 1 -3.00 -12.99 -36.91
CA ARG A 1 -4.00 -12.38 -36.00
C ARG A 1 -3.63 -12.60 -34.54
N LYS A 2 -3.49 -13.86 -34.07
CA LYS A 2 -3.10 -14.20 -32.69
C LYS A 2 -1.88 -13.44 -32.13
N ALA A 3 -0.82 -13.27 -32.92
CA ALA A 3 0.37 -12.52 -32.49
C ALA A 3 0.08 -11.04 -32.17
N LYS A 4 -0.83 -10.40 -32.93
CA LYS A 4 -1.18 -8.99 -32.72
C LYS A 4 -1.96 -8.80 -31.41
N GLU A 5 -2.89 -9.71 -31.12
CA GLU A 5 -3.64 -9.74 -29.87
C GLU A 5 -2.69 -9.90 -28.66
N GLN A 6 -1.74 -10.84 -28.76
CA GLN A 6 -0.75 -11.05 -27.70
C GLN A 6 0.12 -9.81 -27.45
N VAL A 7 0.54 -9.10 -28.50
CA VAL A 7 1.31 -7.86 -28.36
C VAL A 7 0.49 -6.80 -27.63
N THR A 8 -0.78 -6.63 -27.98
CA THR A 8 -1.65 -5.66 -27.31
C THR A 8 -1.82 -5.98 -25.82
N HIS A 9 -2.06 -7.24 -25.45
CA HIS A 9 -2.15 -7.64 -24.04
C HIS A 9 -0.82 -7.45 -23.31
N SER A 10 0.28 -7.82 -23.93
CA SER A 10 1.63 -7.68 -23.36
C SER A 10 1.98 -6.22 -23.07
N LEU A 11 1.56 -5.29 -23.93
CA LEU A 11 1.74 -3.85 -23.71
C LEU A 11 0.92 -3.33 -22.51
N VAL A 12 -0.31 -3.82 -22.34
CA VAL A 12 -1.16 -3.49 -21.18
C VAL A 12 -0.56 -4.03 -19.88
N TYR A 13 -0.10 -5.28 -19.88
CA TYR A 13 0.59 -5.86 -18.71
C TYR A 13 1.87 -5.10 -18.39
N ALA A 14 2.71 -4.81 -19.38
CA ALA A 14 3.94 -4.03 -19.18
C ALA A 14 3.66 -2.64 -18.57
N TYR A 15 2.59 -1.96 -19.00
CA TYR A 15 2.19 -0.68 -18.41
C TYR A 15 1.78 -0.83 -16.95
N ASN A 16 0.91 -1.80 -16.65
CA ASN A 16 0.41 -2.06 -15.30
C ASN A 16 1.54 -2.49 -14.36
N ASP A 17 2.44 -3.35 -14.82
CA ASP A 17 3.52 -3.91 -13.99
C ASP A 17 4.57 -2.86 -13.67
N ARG A 18 4.86 -1.89 -14.56
CA ARG A 18 5.70 -0.74 -14.21
C ARG A 18 5.13 0.07 -13.05
N ARG A 19 3.80 0.17 -12.92
CA ARG A 19 3.15 0.82 -11.78
C ARG A 19 3.20 -0.06 -10.52
N LYS A 20 2.93 -1.36 -10.66
CA LYS A 20 2.94 -2.32 -9.55
C LYS A 20 4.33 -2.54 -8.94
N LYS A 21 5.39 -2.57 -9.75
CA LYS A 21 6.80 -2.76 -9.31
C LYS A 21 7.15 -1.90 -8.10
N LYS A 22 6.72 -0.63 -8.08
CA LYS A 22 6.98 0.27 -6.93
C LYS A 22 6.35 -0.22 -5.63
N GLY A 23 5.14 -0.76 -5.70
CA GLY A 23 4.45 -1.37 -4.57
C GLY A 23 5.07 -2.71 -4.17
N ASP A 24 5.44 -3.54 -5.15
CA ASP A 24 6.03 -4.86 -4.89
C ASP A 24 7.40 -4.75 -4.21
N PHE A 25 8.27 -3.83 -4.67
CA PHE A 25 9.54 -3.54 -3.99
C PHE A 25 9.31 -2.99 -2.58
N ARG A 26 8.33 -2.11 -2.39
CA ARG A 26 8.01 -1.59 -1.06
C ARG A 26 7.55 -2.71 -0.12
N ARG A 27 6.73 -3.64 -0.61
CA ARG A 27 6.30 -4.83 0.15
C ARG A 27 7.50 -5.69 0.53
N LEU A 28 8.41 -5.94 -0.41
CA LEU A 28 9.64 -6.68 -0.17
C LEU A 28 10.53 -6.01 0.90
N TRP A 29 10.73 -4.70 0.82
CA TRP A 29 11.52 -3.96 1.81
C TRP A 29 10.90 -4.04 3.20
N ILE A 30 9.57 -3.90 3.31
CA ILE A 30 8.86 -4.04 4.59
C ILE A 30 9.05 -5.46 5.15
N GLN A 31 8.96 -6.50 4.31
CA GLN A 31 9.16 -7.88 4.76
C GLN A 31 10.59 -8.09 5.31
N ARG A 32 11.61 -7.61 4.60
CA ARG A 32 13.01 -7.68 5.05
C ARG A 32 13.23 -6.93 6.37
N ILE A 33 12.75 -5.70 6.47
CA ILE A 33 12.85 -4.91 7.71
C ILE A 33 12.08 -5.58 8.85
N ASN A 34 10.90 -6.14 8.58
CA ASN A 34 10.12 -6.83 9.61
C ASN A 34 10.85 -8.07 10.13
N ALA A 35 11.51 -8.85 9.26
CA ALA A 35 12.34 -9.98 9.69
C ALA A 35 13.48 -9.52 10.61
N GLY A 36 14.23 -8.48 10.21
CA GLY A 36 15.31 -7.92 11.03
C GLY A 36 14.81 -7.33 12.36
N ALA A 37 13.71 -6.59 12.34
CA ALA A 37 13.13 -6.00 13.55
C ALA A 37 12.62 -7.09 14.52
N ARG A 38 11.97 -8.13 13.99
CA ARG A 38 11.48 -9.28 14.77
C ARG A 38 12.61 -10.04 15.43
N ALA A 39 13.73 -10.23 14.74
CA ALA A 39 14.93 -10.84 15.32
C ALA A 39 15.46 -10.06 16.53
N ASN A 40 15.27 -8.74 16.54
CA ASN A 40 15.68 -7.85 17.62
C ASN A 40 14.55 -7.55 18.64
N GLY A 41 13.43 -8.29 18.59
CA GLY A 41 12.32 -8.20 19.54
C GLY A 41 11.36 -7.02 19.34
N LEU A 42 11.39 -6.34 18.20
CA LEU A 42 10.48 -5.23 17.88
C LEU A 42 9.57 -5.57 16.70
N THR A 43 8.37 -4.99 16.69
CA THR A 43 7.50 -5.06 15.51
C THR A 43 7.84 -3.93 14.54
N TYR A 44 7.65 -4.16 13.24
CA TYR A 44 7.89 -3.14 12.20
C TYR A 44 7.25 -1.78 12.51
N ASN A 45 5.98 -1.77 12.94
CA ASN A 45 5.26 -0.53 13.20
C ASN A 45 5.90 0.27 14.36
N ARG A 46 6.31 -0.43 15.42
CA ARG A 46 6.99 0.21 16.57
C ARG A 46 8.40 0.66 16.21
N PHE A 47 9.14 -0.11 15.42
CA PHE A 47 10.44 0.31 14.92
C PHE A 47 10.35 1.61 14.10
N ILE A 48 9.42 1.70 13.14
CA ILE A 48 9.24 2.91 12.34
C ILE A 48 8.73 4.09 13.19
N GLN A 49 7.87 3.84 14.18
CA GLN A 49 7.46 4.87 15.12
C GLN A 49 8.65 5.40 15.92
N GLY A 50 9.49 4.52 16.47
CA GLY A 50 10.69 4.89 17.23
C GLY A 50 11.67 5.69 16.38
N LEU A 51 11.92 5.29 15.13
CA LEU A 51 12.77 6.06 14.21
C LEU A 51 12.20 7.46 13.91
N ALA A 52 10.89 7.57 13.71
CA ALA A 52 10.25 8.87 13.48
C ALA A 52 10.30 9.78 14.71
N LEU A 53 10.18 9.22 15.92
CA LEU A 53 10.31 9.97 17.18
C LEU A 53 11.76 10.37 17.47
N ALA A 54 12.72 9.54 17.08
CA ALA A 54 14.15 9.84 17.16
C ALA A 54 14.62 10.86 16.10
N GLY A 55 13.75 11.30 15.18
CA GLY A 55 14.10 12.22 14.10
C GLY A 55 14.96 11.59 12.98
N VAL A 56 15.01 10.26 12.89
CA VAL A 56 15.82 9.53 11.92
C VAL A 56 15.02 9.30 10.64
N GLU A 57 15.20 10.19 9.65
CA GLU A 57 14.57 10.07 8.34
C GLU A 57 15.39 9.16 7.41
N VAL A 58 15.03 7.88 7.36
CA VAL A 58 15.70 6.90 6.49
C VAL A 58 14.70 6.19 5.58
N ASP A 59 15.09 6.06 4.31
CA ASP A 59 14.30 5.33 3.32
C ASP A 59 14.26 3.82 3.58
N ARG A 60 13.09 3.23 3.31
CA ARG A 60 12.86 1.78 3.49
C ARG A 60 13.77 0.91 2.63
N ARG A 61 14.21 1.42 1.48
CA ARG A 61 15.19 0.72 0.62
C ARG A 61 16.50 0.52 1.38
N MET A 62 17.05 1.59 1.94
CA MET A 62 18.31 1.55 2.68
C MET A 62 18.18 0.72 3.95
N LEU A 63 17.10 0.90 4.71
CA LEU A 63 16.84 0.07 5.90
C LEU A 63 16.77 -1.42 5.58
N SER A 64 16.16 -1.79 4.43
CA SER A 64 16.09 -3.21 4.04
C SER A 64 17.44 -3.80 3.62
N GLU A 65 18.32 -2.97 3.08
CA GLU A 65 19.67 -3.38 2.70
C GLU A 65 20.54 -3.58 3.93
N LEU A 66 20.51 -2.62 4.87
CA LEU A 66 21.18 -2.73 6.16
C LEU A 66 20.72 -3.95 6.95
N ALA A 67 19.40 -4.21 6.98
CA ALA A 67 18.86 -5.39 7.65
C ALA A 67 19.36 -6.72 7.06
N THR A 68 19.78 -6.75 5.79
CA THR A 68 20.22 -7.98 5.11
C THR A 68 21.74 -8.13 5.13
N ASN A 69 22.49 -7.06 4.86
CA ASN A 69 23.94 -7.11 4.70
C ASN A 69 24.70 -6.81 5.99
N GLU A 70 24.14 -5.96 6.87
CA GLU A 70 24.82 -5.46 8.05
C GLU A 70 23.92 -5.57 9.30
N PRO A 71 23.71 -6.79 9.82
CA PRO A 71 22.80 -7.01 10.95
C PRO A 71 23.24 -6.27 12.22
N ALA A 72 24.55 -6.07 12.42
CA ALA A 72 25.08 -5.34 13.57
C ALA A 72 24.70 -3.85 13.53
N ALA A 73 24.87 -3.18 12.39
CA ALA A 73 24.46 -1.79 12.23
C ALA A 73 22.94 -1.62 12.36
N PHE A 74 22.17 -2.58 11.82
CA PHE A 74 20.72 -2.59 11.98
C PHE A 74 20.31 -2.74 13.46
N ALA A 75 21.00 -3.56 14.25
CA ALA A 75 20.72 -3.72 15.68
C ALA A 75 20.88 -2.41 16.45
N SER A 76 21.95 -1.64 16.19
CA SER A 76 22.14 -0.32 16.80
C SER A 76 21.01 0.66 16.48
N LEU A 77 20.50 0.65 15.23
CA LEU A 77 19.33 1.45 14.87
C LEU A 77 18.06 1.01 15.61
N VAL A 78 17.90 -0.30 15.82
CA VAL A 78 16.79 -0.84 16.60
C VAL A 78 16.87 -0.40 18.06
N GLU A 79 18.06 -0.33 18.65
CA GLU A 79 18.25 0.19 20.00
C GLU A 79 17.89 1.67 20.11
N VAL A 80 18.34 2.51 19.17
CA VAL A 80 17.94 3.93 19.09
C VAL A 80 16.42 4.04 19.02
N ALA A 81 15.78 3.22 18.18
CA ALA A 81 14.33 3.19 18.08
C ALA A 81 13.65 2.74 19.39
N LYS A 82 14.23 1.79 20.14
CA LYS A 82 13.71 1.36 21.45
C LYS A 82 13.76 2.49 22.47
N GLN A 83 14.86 3.25 22.52
CA GLN A 83 15.01 4.36 23.47
C GLN A 83 14.03 5.50 23.21
N ALA A 84 13.66 5.73 21.95
CA ALA A 84 12.72 6.78 21.56
C ALA A 84 11.24 6.38 21.70
N LEU A 85 10.93 5.12 22.01
CA LEU A 85 9.54 4.66 22.13
C LEU A 85 8.92 5.06 23.47
N PRO A 86 7.65 5.51 23.48
CA PRO A 86 6.93 5.73 24.73
C PRO A 86 6.64 4.38 25.42
N ALA A 87 6.68 4.37 26.75
CA ALA A 87 6.40 3.19 27.57
C ALA A 87 4.98 2.64 27.34
N ASP A 88 4.01 3.52 27.07
CA ASP A 88 2.62 3.12 26.82
C ASP A 88 2.31 2.96 25.34
N THR A 89 2.01 1.72 24.94
CA THR A 89 1.73 1.35 23.55
C THR A 89 0.36 1.80 23.03
N SER A 90 -0.54 2.17 23.95
CA SER A 90 -1.92 2.60 23.71
C SER A 90 -2.10 4.12 23.71
N ALA A 91 -1.05 4.88 24.05
CA ALA A 91 -1.14 6.34 24.08
C ALA A 91 -1.32 6.90 22.65
N PRO A 92 -2.33 7.76 22.41
CA PRO A 92 -2.48 8.42 21.13
C PRO A 92 -1.24 9.27 20.85
N LYS A 93 -0.81 9.31 19.57
CA LYS A 93 0.27 10.19 19.09
C LYS A 93 0.05 11.58 19.69
N PRO A 94 0.96 12.13 20.52
CA PRO A 94 0.79 13.48 21.04
C PRO A 94 0.64 14.43 19.86
N ALA A 95 -0.43 15.21 19.89
CA ALA A 95 -0.80 16.14 18.84
C ALA A 95 0.34 17.16 18.63
N GLU A 96 0.98 17.05 17.47
CA GLU A 96 1.50 18.13 16.61
C GLU A 96 2.35 19.27 17.22
N ALA A 97 3.61 19.40 16.73
CA ALA A 97 4.18 20.64 16.16
C ALA A 97 5.63 20.41 15.66
N PRO A 98 6.14 21.14 14.64
CA PRO A 98 5.46 21.82 13.55
C PRO A 98 5.98 21.41 12.15
N ALA A 99 5.20 21.78 11.13
CA ALA A 99 5.56 21.73 9.74
C ALA A 99 6.84 22.54 9.42
N ALA A 100 7.78 21.90 8.71
CA ALA A 100 8.86 22.56 7.99
C ALA A 100 8.76 22.17 6.50
N GLU A 101 8.19 23.10 5.74
CA GLU A 101 8.59 23.54 4.41
C GLU A 101 9.00 22.47 3.36
N LYS A 102 8.03 22.08 2.52
CA LYS A 102 8.34 21.64 1.14
C LYS A 102 8.15 22.84 0.21
N PRO A 103 9.19 23.31 -0.50
CA PRO A 103 9.06 24.43 -1.42
C PRO A 103 8.15 24.04 -2.60
N ALA A 104 7.34 25.01 -2.99
CA ALA A 104 6.33 24.93 -4.02
C ALA A 104 6.89 24.51 -5.39
N ALA A 105 6.53 23.31 -5.84
CA ALA A 105 6.55 22.98 -7.26
C ALA A 105 5.23 23.47 -7.89
N LYS A 106 5.33 24.56 -8.67
CA LYS A 106 4.28 25.09 -9.53
C LYS A 106 3.62 23.97 -10.36
N LYS A 107 2.31 23.80 -10.20
CA LYS A 107 1.45 23.27 -11.27
C LYS A 107 0.16 24.08 -11.34
N ALA A 108 0.06 24.84 -12.42
CA ALA A 108 -1.09 25.34 -13.17
C ALA A 108 -2.44 25.55 -12.43
N PRO A 109 -3.01 26.78 -12.47
CA PRO A 109 -4.31 27.08 -11.88
C PRO A 109 -5.46 26.56 -12.76
N ALA A 110 -6.51 26.11 -12.10
CA ALA A 110 -7.84 25.90 -12.67
C ALA A 110 -8.81 27.00 -12.20
N LYS A 111 -9.55 27.59 -13.14
CA LYS A 111 -10.89 28.22 -13.01
C LYS A 111 -11.29 28.72 -14.40
N LYS A 112 -12.53 28.69 -14.90
CA LYS A 112 -13.86 28.27 -14.42
C LYS A 112 -14.85 28.37 -15.62
N ALA A 113 -16.02 27.72 -15.50
CA ALA A 113 -17.30 27.97 -16.23
C ALA A 113 -17.36 27.46 -17.69
N ALA A 114 -18.47 26.94 -18.24
CA ALA A 114 -19.90 26.95 -17.92
C ALA A 114 -20.52 25.65 -18.50
N ALA A 115 -21.38 24.91 -17.79
CA ALA A 115 -22.85 24.93 -17.88
C ALA A 115 -23.43 24.79 -19.30
N GLU A 116 -23.92 23.58 -19.65
CA GLU A 116 -25.21 23.37 -20.33
C GLU A 116 -25.67 21.91 -20.18
N LYS A 117 -26.97 21.69 -20.01
CA LYS A 117 -27.67 20.40 -19.84
C LYS A 117 -28.80 20.37 -20.87
N PRO A 118 -29.06 19.23 -21.53
CA PRO A 118 -30.45 18.74 -21.62
C PRO A 118 -30.53 17.22 -21.28
N ALA A 119 -31.47 16.75 -20.45
CA ALA A 119 -32.85 16.36 -20.78
C ALA A 119 -32.89 15.25 -21.85
N ALA A 120 -32.95 13.97 -21.47
CA ALA A 120 -34.13 13.16 -21.05
C ALA A 120 -34.87 12.49 -22.23
N GLU A 121 -34.73 11.17 -22.36
CA GLU A 121 -35.76 10.31 -22.96
C GLU A 121 -35.74 8.90 -22.31
N LYS A 122 -36.95 8.40 -22.02
CA LYS A 122 -37.28 7.13 -21.35
C LYS A 122 -37.26 5.96 -22.35
N ALA A 123 -36.78 4.79 -21.91
CA ALA A 123 -37.24 3.43 -22.27
C ALA A 123 -36.22 2.45 -21.67
N GLU A 124 -36.49 1.25 -21.16
CA GLU A 124 -37.66 0.45 -20.83
C GLU A 124 -37.06 -0.73 -20.02
N LYS A 125 -37.71 -1.18 -18.95
CA LYS A 125 -37.27 -2.31 -18.14
C LYS A 125 -37.70 -3.61 -18.83
N PRO A 126 -36.92 -4.70 -18.74
CA PRO A 126 -37.57 -5.91 -18.29
C PRO A 126 -36.79 -6.67 -17.23
N ALA A 127 -37.57 -7.31 -16.38
CA ALA A 127 -37.17 -8.13 -15.26
C ALA A 127 -36.98 -9.60 -15.68
N ALA A 128 -36.30 -10.32 -14.78
CA ALA A 128 -36.45 -11.74 -14.48
C ALA A 128 -35.84 -12.79 -15.44
N LYS A 129 -34.77 -13.44 -14.95
CA LYS A 129 -34.76 -14.90 -14.77
C LYS A 129 -33.78 -15.29 -13.67
N LYS A 130 -34.34 -15.54 -12.48
CA LYS A 130 -33.69 -16.23 -11.37
C LYS A 130 -33.74 -17.72 -11.68
N ALA A 131 -32.60 -18.32 -12.00
CA ALA A 131 -32.47 -19.77 -12.12
C ALA A 131 -32.43 -20.39 -10.71
N PRO A 132 -33.28 -21.37 -10.37
CA PRO A 132 -33.14 -22.10 -9.13
C PRO A 132 -32.14 -23.26 -9.30
N ALA A 133 -31.17 -23.30 -8.38
CA ALA A 133 -30.32 -24.45 -8.14
C ALA A 133 -31.19 -25.66 -7.74
N LYS A 134 -31.08 -26.77 -8.47
CA LYS A 134 -31.48 -28.09 -7.97
C LYS A 134 -30.27 -28.78 -7.38
N LYS A 135 -30.31 -28.90 -6.05
CA LYS A 135 -29.50 -29.78 -5.22
C LYS A 135 -29.94 -31.22 -5.53
N ALA A 136 -29.04 -32.04 -6.07
CA ALA A 136 -29.22 -33.48 -6.18
C ALA A 136 -28.24 -34.14 -5.21
N THR A 137 -28.76 -34.50 -4.04
CA THR A 137 -28.09 -35.39 -3.08
C THR A 137 -29.18 -36.24 -2.43
N GLU A 138 -29.06 -37.54 -2.65
CA GLU A 138 -29.38 -38.64 -1.71
C GLU A 138 -30.80 -39.23 -1.67
N GLU A 139 -30.82 -40.54 -1.36
CA GLU A 139 -31.92 -41.49 -1.06
C GLU A 139 -32.18 -42.52 -2.21
N ALA A 140 -31.62 -43.73 -2.22
CA ALA A 140 -31.75 -44.89 -1.32
C ALA A 140 -33.11 -45.61 -1.39
N ALA A 141 -33.01 -46.95 -1.52
CA ALA A 141 -34.03 -47.98 -1.31
C ALA A 141 -34.96 -48.41 -2.47
N GLU A 142 -34.86 -49.73 -2.72
CA GLU A 142 -35.80 -50.69 -3.33
C GLU A 142 -36.03 -50.70 -4.85
#